data_AF-A0A7V2V588-F1
#
_entry.id   AF-A0A7V2V588-F1
#
_cell.length_a   1.000
_cell.length_b   1.000
_cell.length_c   1.000
_cell.angle_alpha   90.00
_cell.angle_beta   90.00
_cell.angle_gamma   90.00
#
_symmetry.space_group_name_H-M   'P 1'
#
loop_
_entity.id
_entity.type
_entity.pdbx_description
1 polymer ?
#
loop_
_entity_poly.entity_id
_entity_poly.type
_entity_poly.pdbx_seq_one_letter_code
_entity_poly.pdbx_strand_id
1 'polypeptide(L)'
;MKQKVFGFSFLLMGVFLSGCGQKISAPESDNLTKKEIPVTQQQEEEKTGVFSGTMEDLLSKKDNLVCTWSFNDQEKGTVSGKIYLSGEKFYQEFRTKGTEGEDLQSYLVSDGEWLYQWTNLSQTGTKVKVEETKKEASVSDKEGVNSSDIKNVTQLNAVDWNKQMNYDCQLWLVEENKLKAPENIQFIDLNQTFNSFQDSSSQILADTCKICENLPTEAKKECLKGCSQ
;
A
#
# COMPACT_ATOMS: atom_id res chain seq x y z
N MET A 1 11.07 45.56 -18.01
CA MET A 1 12.21 45.63 -18.95
C MET A 1 12.23 44.37 -19.80
N LYS A 2 12.18 44.56 -21.14
CA LYS A 2 12.71 43.73 -22.25
C LYS A 2 12.68 42.18 -22.17
N GLN A 3 11.73 41.64 -22.95
CA GLN A 3 11.81 40.54 -23.94
C GLN A 3 13.02 39.58 -23.93
N LYS A 4 12.75 38.28 -24.13
CA LYS A 4 13.09 37.60 -25.40
C LYS A 4 12.30 36.29 -25.60
N VAL A 5 11.66 36.24 -26.75
CA VAL A 5 11.01 35.11 -27.41
C VAL A 5 12.09 34.19 -28.00
N PHE A 6 11.91 32.88 -27.93
CA PHE A 6 12.51 31.95 -28.89
C PHE A 6 11.48 30.86 -29.19
N GLY A 7 10.88 30.96 -30.37
CA GLY A 7 10.14 29.86 -30.97
C GLY A 7 11.11 28.94 -31.70
N PHE A 8 10.78 27.66 -31.75
CA PHE A 8 11.24 26.78 -32.81
C PHE A 8 10.09 25.85 -33.20
N SER A 9 9.41 26.26 -34.27
CA SER A 9 8.52 25.44 -35.06
C SER A 9 9.37 24.39 -35.77
N PHE A 10 9.07 23.10 -35.57
CA PHE A 10 9.49 22.05 -36.51
C PHE A 10 8.25 21.32 -37.00
N LEU A 11 7.99 21.56 -38.26
CA LEU A 11 6.94 21.03 -39.12
C LEU A 11 7.65 20.05 -40.05
N LEU A 12 7.16 18.81 -40.18
CA LEU A 12 7.44 17.78 -41.21
C LEU A 12 7.18 16.41 -40.58
N MET A 13 6.56 15.41 -41.20
CA MET A 13 5.78 15.25 -42.43
C MET A 13 5.21 13.83 -42.29
N GLY A 14 3.97 13.59 -42.70
CA GLY A 14 3.36 12.27 -42.63
C GLY A 14 4.00 11.27 -43.59
N VAL A 15 3.85 9.98 -43.27
CA VAL A 15 3.76 8.91 -44.26
C VAL A 15 2.65 7.96 -43.83
N PHE A 16 1.55 8.01 -44.59
CA PHE A 16 0.54 6.96 -44.65
C PHE A 16 1.10 5.78 -45.43
N LEU A 17 0.98 4.56 -44.90
CA LEU A 17 0.96 3.36 -45.73
C LEU A 17 -0.27 2.53 -45.36
N SER A 18 -1.33 2.79 -46.11
CA SER A 18 -2.49 1.94 -46.29
C SER A 18 -2.07 0.69 -47.05
N GLY A 19 -2.14 -0.48 -46.41
CA GLY A 19 -2.01 -1.78 -47.07
C GLY A 19 -3.37 -2.48 -47.12
N CYS A 20 -4.10 -2.29 -48.22
CA CYS A 20 -5.26 -3.10 -48.61
C CYS A 20 -4.86 -4.01 -49.79
N GLY A 21 -5.20 -5.30 -49.71
CA GLY A 21 -5.11 -6.28 -50.79
C GLY A 21 -4.83 -7.68 -50.24
N GLN A 22 -5.52 -8.76 -50.57
CA GLN A 22 -6.56 -8.98 -51.57
C GLN A 22 -7.27 -10.30 -51.19
N LYS A 23 -8.60 -10.34 -51.33
CA LYS A 23 -9.40 -11.57 -51.25
C LYS A 23 -9.00 -12.50 -52.40
N ILE A 24 -8.71 -13.77 -52.09
CA ILE A 24 -8.67 -14.87 -53.06
C ILE A 24 -9.82 -15.82 -52.73
N SER A 25 -10.65 -16.03 -53.74
CA SER A 25 -11.80 -16.92 -53.78
C SER A 25 -11.37 -18.39 -53.70
N ALA A 26 -12.19 -19.18 -53.01
CA ALA A 26 -12.06 -20.63 -52.86
C ALA A 26 -12.27 -21.41 -54.17
N PRO A 27 -11.78 -22.66 -54.22
CA PRO A 27 -12.54 -23.76 -54.79
C PRO A 27 -13.04 -24.70 -53.69
N GLU A 28 -14.29 -25.10 -53.88
CA GLU A 28 -15.08 -26.08 -53.15
C GLU A 28 -14.60 -27.51 -53.46
N SER A 29 -14.29 -28.29 -52.43
CA SER A 29 -14.34 -29.75 -52.48
C SER A 29 -14.48 -30.31 -51.06
N ASP A 30 -15.58 -31.03 -50.85
CA ASP A 30 -15.93 -31.76 -49.63
C ASP A 30 -14.82 -32.70 -49.15
N ASN A 31 -14.42 -32.57 -47.89
CA ASN A 31 -14.27 -33.73 -47.02
C ASN A 31 -14.28 -33.34 -45.53
N LEU A 32 -15.15 -34.03 -44.80
CA LEU A 32 -15.29 -34.00 -43.35
C LEU A 32 -14.01 -34.49 -42.67
N THR A 33 -13.23 -33.59 -42.05
CA THR A 33 -12.43 -33.94 -40.87
C THR A 33 -12.27 -32.72 -39.97
N LYS A 34 -13.00 -32.77 -38.85
CA LYS A 34 -12.83 -32.08 -37.56
C LYS A 34 -11.79 -30.93 -37.54
N LYS A 35 -12.31 -29.72 -37.72
CA LYS A 35 -11.67 -28.42 -37.54
C LYS A 35 -11.29 -28.19 -36.07
N GLU A 36 -10.02 -28.30 -35.71
CA GLU A 36 -9.50 -27.67 -34.49
C GLU A 36 -9.17 -26.21 -34.82
N ILE A 37 -10.05 -25.34 -34.36
CA ILE A 37 -9.85 -23.90 -34.31
C ILE A 37 -8.87 -23.64 -33.15
N PRO A 38 -7.75 -22.93 -33.32
CA PRO A 38 -7.05 -22.37 -32.18
C PRO A 38 -8.00 -21.34 -31.57
N VAL A 39 -8.66 -21.72 -30.49
CA VAL A 39 -9.39 -20.81 -29.62
C VAL A 39 -8.34 -19.92 -28.99
N THR A 40 -8.09 -18.78 -29.62
CA THR A 40 -7.57 -17.61 -28.92
C THR A 40 -8.56 -17.33 -27.80
N GLN A 41 -8.22 -17.76 -26.58
CA GLN A 41 -8.88 -17.32 -25.37
C GLN A 41 -8.60 -15.83 -25.24
N GLN A 42 -9.44 -15.02 -25.87
CA GLN A 42 -9.71 -13.68 -25.37
C GLN A 42 -10.37 -13.92 -24.01
N GLN A 43 -9.57 -13.80 -22.94
CA GLN A 43 -10.11 -13.42 -21.65
C GLN A 43 -10.81 -12.08 -21.88
N GLU A 44 -12.12 -12.15 -22.04
CA GLU A 44 -12.99 -11.03 -21.79
C GLU A 44 -12.85 -10.74 -20.29
N GLU A 45 -11.98 -9.79 -19.94
CA GLU A 45 -11.98 -9.16 -18.62
C GLU A 45 -13.41 -8.65 -18.41
N GLU A 46 -14.17 -9.35 -17.58
CA GLU A 46 -15.46 -8.89 -17.10
C GLU A 46 -15.18 -7.59 -16.32
N LYS A 47 -15.35 -6.46 -17.00
CA LYS A 47 -15.11 -5.13 -16.42
C LYS A 47 -16.04 -4.95 -15.23
N THR A 48 -15.47 -4.99 -14.03
CA THR A 48 -16.14 -4.35 -12.90
C THR A 48 -16.04 -2.83 -13.08
N GLY A 49 -16.97 -2.12 -12.47
CA GLY A 49 -17.13 -0.68 -12.70
C GLY A 49 -16.23 0.19 -11.82
N VAL A 50 -16.50 1.49 -11.89
CA VAL A 50 -15.95 2.47 -10.95
C VAL A 50 -16.60 2.25 -9.58
N PHE A 51 -15.77 2.04 -8.55
CA PHE A 51 -16.16 2.05 -7.15
C PHE A 51 -15.81 3.40 -6.52
N SER A 52 -16.71 3.97 -5.72
CA SER A 52 -16.49 5.22 -4.99
C SER A 52 -16.66 4.96 -3.51
N GLY A 53 -15.64 5.27 -2.70
CA GLY A 53 -15.62 4.97 -1.28
C GLY A 53 -14.24 5.22 -0.65
N THR A 54 -14.10 4.81 0.60
CA THR A 54 -12.80 4.78 1.29
C THR A 54 -12.03 3.49 0.97
N MET A 55 -10.76 3.42 1.37
CA MET A 55 -9.99 2.17 1.27
C MET A 55 -10.60 1.07 2.15
N GLU A 56 -11.12 1.44 3.32
CA GLU A 56 -11.80 0.52 4.23
C GLU A 56 -13.07 -0.06 3.61
N ASP A 57 -13.88 0.77 2.94
CA ASP A 57 -15.07 0.31 2.22
C ASP A 57 -14.71 -0.70 1.12
N LEU A 58 -13.62 -0.43 0.39
CA LEU A 58 -13.13 -1.31 -0.67
C LEU A 58 -12.68 -2.68 -0.12
N LEU A 59 -11.87 -2.67 0.94
CA LEU A 59 -11.37 -3.89 1.59
C LEU A 59 -12.50 -4.71 2.23
N SER A 60 -13.53 -4.04 2.74
CA SER A 60 -14.70 -4.70 3.36
C SER A 60 -15.52 -5.53 2.37
N LYS A 61 -15.39 -5.30 1.06
CA LYS A 61 -16.09 -6.08 0.03
C LYS A 61 -15.57 -7.52 -0.05
N LYS A 62 -14.31 -7.76 0.29
CA LYS A 62 -13.64 -9.07 0.21
C LYS A 62 -13.68 -9.72 -1.18
N ASP A 63 -13.89 -8.92 -2.23
CA ASP A 63 -13.93 -9.36 -3.62
C ASP A 63 -12.50 -9.57 -4.18
N ASN A 64 -12.38 -10.41 -5.21
CA ASN A 64 -11.14 -10.56 -5.96
C ASN A 64 -11.07 -9.49 -7.04
N LEU A 65 -10.48 -8.34 -6.73
CA LEU A 65 -10.38 -7.20 -7.63
C LEU A 65 -8.95 -6.71 -7.79
N VAL A 66 -8.62 -6.20 -8.97
CA VAL A 66 -7.51 -5.26 -9.14
C VAL A 66 -8.10 -3.89 -9.42
N CYS A 67 -7.73 -2.90 -8.62
CA CYS A 67 -8.21 -1.53 -8.76
C CYS A 67 -7.06 -0.56 -8.96
N THR A 68 -7.30 0.48 -9.75
CA THR A 68 -6.40 1.62 -9.91
C THR A 68 -7.07 2.90 -9.42
N TRP A 69 -6.25 3.83 -8.92
CA TRP A 69 -6.74 5.12 -8.42
C TRP A 69 -5.69 6.21 -8.62
N SER A 70 -6.12 7.47 -8.67
CA SER A 70 -5.22 8.62 -8.66
C SER A 70 -5.92 9.88 -8.12
N PHE A 71 -5.15 10.75 -7.49
CA PHE A 71 -5.56 12.10 -7.12
C PHE A 71 -4.36 13.05 -7.19
N ASN A 72 -4.63 14.35 -7.28
CA ASN A 72 -3.61 15.37 -7.17
C ASN A 72 -3.58 15.89 -5.73
N ASP A 73 -2.40 15.87 -5.13
CA ASP A 73 -2.09 16.48 -3.84
C ASP A 73 -1.42 17.83 -4.08
N GLN A 74 -1.78 18.84 -3.28
CA GLN A 74 -1.26 20.21 -3.47
C GLN A 74 0.24 20.31 -3.18
N GLU A 75 0.77 19.47 -2.30
CA GLU A 75 2.17 19.47 -1.89
C GLU A 75 2.98 18.39 -2.60
N LYS A 76 2.37 17.21 -2.79
CA LYS A 76 3.06 15.99 -3.26
C LYS A 76 2.86 15.70 -4.75
N GLY A 77 2.14 16.55 -5.48
CA GLY A 77 1.85 16.36 -6.90
C GLY A 77 0.86 15.23 -7.15
N THR A 78 0.96 14.56 -8.31
CA THR A 78 0.07 13.44 -8.62
C THR A 78 0.46 12.21 -7.81
N VAL A 79 -0.49 11.71 -7.03
CA VAL A 79 -0.42 10.42 -6.34
C VAL A 79 -1.28 9.43 -7.10
N SER A 80 -0.77 8.23 -7.35
CA SER A 80 -1.50 7.17 -8.03
C SER A 80 -1.14 5.82 -7.46
N GLY A 81 -2.04 4.85 -7.58
CA GLY A 81 -1.77 3.52 -7.08
C GLY A 81 -2.57 2.44 -7.78
N LYS A 82 -2.14 1.22 -7.51
CA LYS A 82 -2.79 -0.02 -7.93
C LYS A 82 -2.87 -0.94 -6.73
N ILE A 83 -4.05 -1.48 -6.47
CA ILE A 83 -4.32 -2.43 -5.41
C ILE A 83 -4.86 -3.73 -6.00
N TYR A 84 -4.39 -4.85 -5.47
CA TYR A 84 -4.80 -6.21 -5.79
C TYR A 84 -5.41 -6.78 -4.52
N LEU A 85 -6.64 -7.28 -4.61
CA LEU A 85 -7.46 -7.72 -3.48
C LEU A 85 -7.80 -9.19 -3.64
N SER A 86 -7.70 -9.95 -2.55
CA SER A 86 -8.29 -11.28 -2.48
C SER A 86 -8.71 -11.62 -1.05
N GLY A 87 -10.02 -11.59 -0.79
CA GLY A 87 -10.56 -11.81 0.54
C GLY A 87 -10.02 -10.79 1.55
N GLU A 88 -9.24 -11.26 2.52
CA GLU A 88 -8.61 -10.42 3.55
C GLU A 88 -7.16 -10.01 3.22
N LYS A 89 -6.63 -10.52 2.11
CA LYS A 89 -5.28 -10.22 1.64
C LYS A 89 -5.32 -9.10 0.62
N PHE A 90 -4.26 -8.31 0.60
CA PHE A 90 -4.07 -7.33 -0.46
C PHE A 90 -2.60 -7.05 -0.74
N TYR A 91 -2.31 -6.58 -1.95
CA TYR A 91 -1.07 -5.95 -2.34
C TYR A 91 -1.40 -4.58 -2.93
N GLN A 92 -0.73 -3.54 -2.48
CA GLN A 92 -0.85 -2.20 -3.03
C GLN A 92 0.53 -1.66 -3.39
N GLU A 93 0.61 -1.04 -4.56
CA GLU A 93 1.72 -0.17 -4.94
C GLU A 93 1.17 1.22 -5.19
N PHE A 94 1.87 2.24 -4.71
CA PHE A 94 1.54 3.62 -5.04
C PHE A 94 2.80 4.42 -5.33
N ARG A 95 2.63 5.43 -6.18
CA ARG A 95 3.68 6.33 -6.63
C ARG A 95 3.28 7.75 -6.30
N THR A 96 4.24 8.46 -5.74
CA THR A 96 4.15 9.91 -5.51
C THR A 96 5.16 10.58 -6.43
N LYS A 97 4.68 11.35 -7.41
CA LYS A 97 5.53 12.14 -8.29
C LYS A 97 5.88 13.46 -7.62
N GLY A 98 7.06 13.54 -7.02
CA GLY A 98 7.58 14.79 -6.46
C GLY A 98 7.75 15.85 -7.55
N THR A 99 7.59 17.13 -7.18
CA THR A 99 7.74 18.24 -8.11
C THR A 99 9.21 18.52 -8.49
N GLU A 100 10.17 18.06 -7.68
CA GLU A 100 11.62 18.33 -7.86
C GLU A 100 12.55 17.14 -7.51
N GLY A 101 12.05 15.91 -7.37
CA GLY A 101 12.82 14.76 -6.88
C GLY A 101 12.51 13.41 -7.56
N GLU A 102 13.18 12.35 -7.10
CA GLU A 102 12.95 10.98 -7.60
C GLU A 102 11.54 10.47 -7.25
N ASP A 103 10.94 9.71 -8.17
CA ASP A 103 9.64 9.08 -7.97
C ASP A 103 9.71 8.09 -6.78
N LEU A 104 9.01 8.41 -5.69
CA LEU A 104 8.87 7.51 -4.55
C LEU A 104 7.81 6.47 -4.89
N GLN A 105 8.21 5.21 -4.98
CA GLN A 105 7.30 4.07 -5.07
C GLN A 105 7.28 3.35 -3.72
N SER A 106 6.09 3.23 -3.16
CA SER A 106 5.84 2.54 -1.89
C SER A 106 4.98 1.31 -2.14
N TYR A 107 5.17 0.32 -1.28
CA TYR A 107 4.51 -0.97 -1.36
C TYR A 107 3.92 -1.32 -0.01
N LEU A 108 2.73 -1.89 -0.04
CA LEU A 108 2.01 -2.34 1.15
C LEU A 108 1.37 -3.70 0.86
N VAL A 109 1.60 -4.68 1.71
CA VAL A 109 1.06 -6.03 1.55
C VAL A 109 0.45 -6.50 2.85
N SER A 110 -0.75 -7.05 2.81
CA SER A 110 -1.33 -7.83 3.90
C SER A 110 -1.47 -9.29 3.46
N ASP A 111 -0.85 -10.21 4.19
CA ASP A 111 -1.03 -11.65 4.00
C ASP A 111 -2.21 -12.22 4.83
N GLY A 112 -2.89 -11.35 5.59
CA GLY A 112 -3.98 -11.67 6.51
C GLY A 112 -3.55 -11.74 7.98
N GLU A 113 -2.27 -12.00 8.26
CA GLU A 113 -1.70 -12.03 9.61
C GLU A 113 -0.83 -10.79 9.87
N TRP A 114 -0.01 -10.44 8.88
CA TRP A 114 0.96 -9.37 8.91
C TRP A 114 0.71 -8.36 7.80
N LEU A 115 0.91 -7.10 8.13
CA LEU A 115 0.98 -5.97 7.21
C LEU A 115 2.45 -5.59 7.02
N TYR A 116 2.93 -5.61 5.78
CA TYR A 116 4.32 -5.32 5.40
C TYR A 116 4.36 -4.05 4.57
N GLN A 117 5.31 -3.17 4.84
CA GLN A 117 5.54 -1.97 4.05
C GLN A 117 7.01 -1.72 3.77
N TRP A 118 7.30 -1.23 2.56
CA TRP A 118 8.64 -0.83 2.14
C TRP A 118 8.57 0.14 0.97
N THR A 119 9.71 0.69 0.56
CA THR A 119 9.81 1.61 -0.58
C THR A 119 10.85 1.11 -1.58
N ASN A 120 10.84 1.66 -2.79
CA ASN A 120 11.86 1.38 -3.80
C ASN A 120 13.26 1.90 -3.43
N LEU A 121 13.36 2.77 -2.42
CA LEU A 121 14.62 3.41 -2.00
C LEU A 121 15.40 2.59 -0.96
N SER A 122 14.80 1.52 -0.40
CA SER A 122 15.45 0.69 0.61
C SER A 122 15.20 -0.79 0.41
N GLN A 123 16.16 -1.63 0.81
CA GLN A 123 15.99 -3.09 0.95
C GLN A 123 15.46 -3.49 2.33
N THR A 124 15.12 -2.52 3.17
CA THR A 124 14.51 -2.73 4.48
C THR A 124 13.06 -2.25 4.46
N GLY A 125 12.18 -3.03 5.06
CA GLY A 125 10.79 -2.69 5.32
C GLY A 125 10.45 -2.82 6.79
N THR A 126 9.19 -2.55 7.12
CA THR A 126 8.63 -2.84 8.43
C THR A 126 7.44 -3.76 8.29
N LYS A 127 7.17 -4.55 9.33
CA LYS A 127 5.97 -5.37 9.42
C LYS A 127 5.27 -5.16 10.76
N VAL A 128 3.94 -5.26 10.74
CA VAL A 128 3.09 -5.17 11.92
C VAL A 128 1.98 -6.23 11.87
N LYS A 129 1.60 -6.84 13.00
CA LYS A 129 0.41 -7.71 13.04
C LYS A 129 -0.87 -6.95 12.72
N VAL A 130 -1.72 -7.53 11.86
CA VAL A 130 -3.03 -6.97 11.47
C VAL A 130 -3.98 -6.82 12.66
N GLU A 131 -3.88 -7.67 13.67
CA GLU A 131 -4.71 -7.52 14.88
C GLU A 131 -4.38 -6.27 15.69
N GLU A 132 -3.12 -5.85 15.68
CA GLU A 132 -2.69 -4.68 16.45
C GLU A 132 -3.12 -3.38 15.78
N THR A 133 -3.16 -3.33 14.45
CA THR A 133 -3.69 -2.16 13.73
C THR A 133 -5.18 -1.93 13.99
N LYS A 134 -5.97 -3.00 14.22
CA LYS A 134 -7.40 -2.93 14.56
C LYS A 134 -7.67 -2.47 16.00
N LYS A 135 -6.80 -2.84 16.94
CA LYS A 135 -6.94 -2.46 18.36
C LYS A 135 -6.86 -0.95 18.55
N GLU A 136 -6.11 -0.25 17.71
CA GLU A 136 -5.93 1.19 17.83
C GLU A 136 -7.02 2.04 17.18
N ALA A 137 -7.61 1.55 16.08
CA ALA A 137 -8.79 2.18 15.48
C ALA A 137 -9.96 2.26 16.47
N SER A 138 -9.99 1.36 17.47
CA SER A 138 -11.03 1.25 18.49
C SER A 138 -10.79 2.14 19.73
N VAL A 139 -9.59 2.72 19.89
CA VAL A 139 -9.21 3.51 21.09
C VAL A 139 -9.34 5.02 20.86
N SER A 140 -9.58 5.46 19.62
CA SER A 140 -9.68 6.89 19.30
C SER A 140 -10.94 7.59 19.82
N ASP A 141 -11.85 6.88 20.50
CA ASP A 141 -13.07 7.43 21.14
C ASP A 141 -12.94 7.66 22.66
N LYS A 142 -11.78 7.39 23.27
CA LYS A 142 -11.53 7.70 24.69
C LYS A 142 -10.46 8.77 24.82
N GLU A 143 -10.90 10.00 25.10
CA GLU A 143 -10.04 11.10 25.54
C GLU A 143 -9.09 10.62 26.65
N GLY A 144 -7.78 10.72 26.43
CA GLY A 144 -6.79 10.67 27.52
C GLY A 144 -5.61 9.70 27.36
N VAL A 145 -5.52 8.90 26.31
CA VAL A 145 -4.29 8.14 26.02
C VAL A 145 -3.58 8.79 24.83
N ASN A 146 -2.36 9.24 25.05
CA ASN A 146 -1.51 9.83 24.02
C ASN A 146 -0.99 8.70 23.11
N SER A 147 -1.86 8.16 22.26
CA SER A 147 -1.56 7.13 21.26
C SER A 147 -0.84 7.72 20.04
N SER A 148 0.16 8.56 20.29
CA SER A 148 0.94 9.25 19.25
C SER A 148 1.99 8.36 18.60
N ASP A 149 2.33 7.22 19.20
CA ASP A 149 3.51 6.47 18.80
C ASP A 149 3.21 5.39 17.73
N ILE A 150 1.96 4.92 17.62
CA ILE A 150 1.56 3.88 16.65
C ILE A 150 0.59 4.39 15.57
N LYS A 151 -0.05 5.57 15.76
CA LYS A 151 -0.67 6.34 14.66
C LYS A 151 0.31 6.62 13.50
N ASN A 152 1.61 6.54 13.78
CA ASN A 152 2.68 6.66 12.79
C ASN A 152 2.80 5.47 11.83
N VAL A 153 2.34 4.26 12.19
CA VAL A 153 2.49 3.10 11.29
C VAL A 153 1.58 3.24 10.06
N THR A 154 0.38 3.80 10.22
CA THR A 154 -0.51 4.17 9.12
C THR A 154 -0.14 5.51 8.47
N GLN A 155 0.47 6.46 9.19
CA GLN A 155 0.94 7.75 8.63
C GLN A 155 2.24 7.66 7.81
N LEU A 156 2.96 6.53 7.83
CA LEU A 156 4.06 6.29 6.89
C LEU A 156 3.58 6.08 5.45
N ASN A 157 2.28 5.88 5.23
CA ASN A 157 1.69 5.81 3.91
C ASN A 157 1.27 7.22 3.46
N ALA A 158 1.65 7.61 2.25
CA ALA A 158 1.20 8.87 1.64
C ALA A 158 -0.31 8.88 1.30
N VAL A 159 -1.03 7.82 1.64
CA VAL A 159 -2.44 7.60 1.33
C VAL A 159 -3.22 7.57 2.64
N ASP A 160 -4.10 8.55 2.82
CA ASP A 160 -5.10 8.55 3.89
C ASP A 160 -6.20 7.53 3.56
N TRP A 161 -6.34 6.51 4.40
CA TRP A 161 -7.27 5.40 4.20
C TRP A 161 -8.74 5.82 4.32
N ASN A 162 -9.01 6.90 5.05
CA ASN A 162 -10.35 7.43 5.27
C ASN A 162 -10.78 8.40 4.16
N LYS A 163 -9.88 8.68 3.21
CA LYS A 163 -10.17 9.58 2.10
C LYS A 163 -11.15 8.91 1.13
N GLN A 164 -12.18 9.67 0.76
CA GLN A 164 -13.09 9.30 -0.33
C GLN A 164 -12.36 9.35 -1.67
N MET A 165 -12.40 8.24 -2.41
CA MET A 165 -11.66 8.05 -3.66
C MET A 165 -12.49 7.27 -4.67
N ASN A 166 -12.18 7.48 -5.95
CA ASN A 166 -12.71 6.68 -7.05
C ASN A 166 -11.67 5.64 -7.45
N TYR A 167 -12.10 4.40 -7.50
CA TYR A 167 -11.33 3.23 -7.87
C TYR A 167 -11.88 2.67 -9.17
N ASP A 168 -11.03 2.52 -10.17
CA ASP A 168 -11.35 1.78 -11.39
C ASP A 168 -10.93 0.33 -11.19
N CYS A 169 -11.92 -0.56 -11.02
CA CYS A 169 -11.72 -1.94 -10.59
C CYS A 169 -12.07 -2.93 -11.69
N GLN A 170 -11.35 -4.03 -11.78
CA GLN A 170 -11.70 -5.20 -12.62
C GLN A 170 -11.54 -6.49 -11.82
N LEU A 171 -12.33 -7.53 -12.16
CA LEU A 171 -12.06 -8.87 -11.66
C LEU A 171 -10.67 -9.30 -12.10
N TRP A 172 -9.99 -10.07 -11.26
CA TRP A 172 -8.71 -10.66 -11.61
C TRP A 172 -8.62 -12.10 -11.14
N LEU A 173 -7.81 -12.89 -11.85
CA LEU A 173 -7.43 -14.21 -11.39
C LEU A 173 -6.35 -14.06 -10.32
N VAL A 174 -6.64 -14.53 -9.12
CA VAL A 174 -5.77 -14.35 -7.97
C VAL A 174 -4.43 -15.06 -8.18
N GLU A 175 -3.35 -14.29 -8.11
CA GLU A 175 -1.99 -14.79 -8.09
C GLU A 175 -1.44 -14.71 -6.66
N GLU A 176 -1.41 -15.83 -5.93
CA GLU A 176 -1.01 -15.87 -4.51
C GLU A 176 0.39 -15.27 -4.26
N ASN A 177 1.31 -15.38 -5.20
CA ASN A 177 2.65 -14.80 -5.06
C ASN A 177 2.64 -13.27 -5.12
N LYS A 178 1.65 -12.64 -5.76
CA LYS A 178 1.48 -11.18 -5.77
C LYS A 178 1.08 -10.64 -4.40
N LEU A 179 0.43 -11.47 -3.59
CA LEU A 179 -0.11 -11.13 -2.26
C LEU A 179 0.84 -11.48 -1.11
N LYS A 180 2.10 -11.84 -1.42
CA LYS A 180 3.14 -12.14 -0.44
C LYS A 180 4.19 -11.04 -0.42
N ALA A 181 4.76 -10.80 0.77
CA ALA A 181 5.93 -9.95 0.89
C ALA A 181 7.12 -10.61 0.17
N PRO A 182 7.96 -9.83 -0.54
CA PRO A 182 9.13 -10.35 -1.22
C PRO A 182 10.22 -10.80 -0.25
N GLU A 183 10.87 -11.93 -0.52
CA GLU A 183 11.92 -12.52 0.32
C GLU A 183 13.22 -11.68 0.34
N ASN A 184 13.43 -10.83 -0.67
CA ASN A 184 14.63 -9.99 -0.77
C ASN A 184 14.54 -8.67 0.02
N ILE A 185 13.46 -8.45 0.78
CA ILE A 185 13.29 -7.30 1.67
C ILE A 185 13.41 -7.75 3.12
N GLN A 186 14.24 -7.08 3.90
CA GLN A 186 14.39 -7.35 5.32
C GLN A 186 13.35 -6.57 6.12
N PHE A 187 12.43 -7.27 6.80
CA PHE A 187 11.36 -6.63 7.56
C PHE A 187 11.68 -6.54 9.05
N ILE A 188 11.66 -5.32 9.57
CA ILE A 188 11.73 -5.05 11.01
C ILE A 188 10.34 -5.27 11.60
N ASP A 189 10.27 -6.14 12.62
CA ASP A 189 9.05 -6.43 13.36
C ASP A 189 8.76 -5.31 14.38
N LEU A 190 7.77 -4.47 14.07
CA LEU A 190 7.44 -3.34 14.93
C LEU A 190 6.74 -3.78 16.22
N ASN A 191 5.99 -4.89 16.20
CA ASN A 191 5.36 -5.46 17.39
C ASN A 191 6.43 -5.89 18.39
N GLN A 192 7.45 -6.62 17.92
CA GLN A 192 8.57 -7.04 18.76
C GLN A 192 9.36 -5.83 19.28
N THR A 193 9.58 -4.83 18.43
CA THR A 193 10.31 -3.61 18.82
C THR A 193 9.57 -2.86 19.94
N PHE A 194 8.26 -2.70 19.80
CA PHE A 194 7.42 -2.05 20.79
C PHE A 194 7.38 -2.84 22.11
N ASN A 195 7.16 -4.16 22.05
CA ASN A 195 7.16 -5.01 23.24
C ASN A 195 8.50 -4.97 23.98
N SER A 196 9.62 -5.04 23.24
CA SER A 196 10.96 -4.96 23.83
C SER A 196 11.21 -3.62 24.51
N PHE A 197 10.71 -2.53 23.93
CA PHE A 197 10.80 -1.20 24.54
C PHE A 197 9.94 -1.12 25.80
N GLN A 198 8.71 -1.63 25.77
CA GLN A 198 7.81 -1.65 26.93
C GLN A 198 8.42 -2.48 28.07
N ASP A 199 8.92 -3.68 27.78
CA ASP A 199 9.59 -4.55 28.75
C ASP A 199 10.82 -3.85 29.37
N SER A 200 11.64 -3.21 28.53
CA SER A 200 12.83 -2.48 28.99
C SER A 200 12.46 -1.29 29.88
N SER A 201 11.41 -0.55 29.52
CA SER A 201 10.92 0.58 30.31
C SER A 201 10.37 0.12 31.67
N SER A 202 9.56 -0.93 31.68
CA SER A 202 9.03 -1.55 32.90
C SER A 202 10.15 -2.10 33.79
N GLN A 203 11.19 -2.70 33.19
CA GLN A 203 12.35 -3.19 33.91
C GLN A 203 13.17 -2.06 34.53
N ILE A 204 13.41 -0.97 33.80
CA ILE A 204 14.11 0.23 34.31
C ILE A 204 13.35 0.84 35.48
N LEU A 205 12.02 0.93 35.38
CA LEU A 205 11.17 1.40 36.47
C LEU A 205 11.30 0.47 37.70
N ALA A 206 11.19 -0.84 37.51
CA ALA A 206 11.32 -1.82 38.57
C ALA A 206 12.69 -1.74 39.27
N ASP A 207 13.78 -1.60 38.51
CA ASP A 207 15.13 -1.52 39.07
C ASP A 207 15.38 -0.18 39.77
N THR A 208 14.83 0.92 39.26
CA THR A 208 14.84 2.22 39.95
C THR A 208 14.12 2.13 41.30
N CYS A 209 13.00 1.41 41.36
CA CYS A 209 12.25 1.21 42.60
C CYS A 209 12.99 0.34 43.62
N LYS A 210 13.74 -0.67 43.17
CA LYS A 210 14.64 -1.43 44.05
C LYS A 210 15.77 -0.58 44.62
N ILE A 211 16.31 0.37 43.84
CA ILE A 211 17.32 1.32 44.34
C ILE A 211 16.72 2.20 45.44
N CYS A 212 15.47 2.65 45.30
CA CYS A 212 14.78 3.43 46.34
C CYS A 212 14.71 2.70 47.69
N GLU A 213 14.66 1.37 47.71
CA GLU A 213 14.58 0.59 48.95
C GLU A 213 15.83 0.70 49.82
N ASN A 214 16.98 1.01 49.22
CA ASN A 214 18.28 1.14 49.87
C ASN A 214 18.59 2.57 50.35
N LEU A 215 17.68 3.52 50.15
CA LEU A 215 17.86 4.90 50.58
C LEU A 215 17.51 5.10 52.07
N PRO A 216 18.08 6.12 52.73
CA PRO A 216 17.67 6.55 54.08
C PRO A 216 16.18 6.94 54.12
N THR A 217 15.54 6.80 55.29
CA THR A 217 14.07 6.84 55.48
C THR A 217 13.34 7.97 54.76
N GLU A 218 13.85 9.21 54.85
CA GLU A 218 13.19 10.38 54.24
C GLU A 218 13.31 10.36 52.71
N ALA A 219 14.50 10.03 52.18
CA ALA A 219 14.75 9.93 50.74
C ALA A 219 14.05 8.72 50.11
N LYS A 220 13.96 7.60 50.84
CA LYS A 220 13.22 6.40 50.43
C LYS A 220 11.73 6.69 50.22
N LYS A 221 11.12 7.40 51.16
CA LYS A 221 9.69 7.74 51.11
C LYS A 221 9.37 8.61 49.90
N GLU A 222 10.23 9.55 49.54
CA GLU A 222 10.04 10.40 48.37
C GLU A 222 10.29 9.64 47.06
N CYS A 223 11.36 8.85 46.99
CA CYS A 223 11.72 8.05 45.83
C CYS A 223 10.62 7.03 45.45
N LEU A 224 10.04 6.35 46.44
CA LEU A 224 8.99 5.35 46.21
C LEU A 224 7.65 5.93 45.74
N LYS A 225 7.40 7.25 45.87
CA LYS A 225 6.19 7.87 45.30
C LYS A 225 6.14 7.75 43.78
N GLY A 226 7.29 7.68 43.12
CA GLY A 226 7.39 7.49 41.67
C GLY A 226 7.22 6.03 41.21
N CYS A 227 7.11 5.09 42.14
CA CYS A 227 7.01 3.64 41.85
C CYS A 227 5.58 3.13 41.76
N SER A 228 4.60 3.96 42.10
CA SER A 228 3.18 3.64 42.03
C SER A 228 2.54 4.30 40.81
N GLN A 229 2.69 3.66 39.65
CA GLN A 229 1.83 3.80 38.49
C GLN A 229 1.56 2.42 37.90
#